data_AF-A0A960UX89-F1
#
_entry.id   AF-A0A960UX89-F1
#
_cell.length_a   1.000
_cell.length_b   1.000
_cell.length_c   1.000
_cell.angle_alpha   90.00
_cell.angle_beta   90.00
_cell.angle_gamma   90.00
#
_symmetry.space_group_name_H-M   'P 1'
#
loop_
_entity.id
_entity.type
_entity.pdbx_description
1 polymer ?
#
loop_
_entity_poly.entity_id
_entity_poly.type
_entity_poly.pdbx_seq_one_letter_code
_entity_poly.pdbx_strand_id
1 'polypeptide(L)'
;MNIRSNVPSEAPLSISGPARWILLLFAIAAALGPNALYLYALFSDPSLNAAAMDNPVAAAFMIEATMLLLLFLWYVYRSTGSFLQVIVYLALAFLGSLAFSFPLFLYMQSRSDVSGG
;
A
#
# COMPACT_ATOMS: atom_id res chain seq x y z
N MET A 1 -10.24 -28.76 28.72
CA MET A 1 -9.19 -28.87 27.68
C MET A 1 -8.80 -27.45 27.28
N ASN A 2 -7.68 -26.95 27.82
CA ASN A 2 -7.21 -25.58 27.63
C ASN A 2 -6.39 -25.51 26.34
N ILE A 3 -7.00 -25.16 25.21
CA ILE A 3 -6.25 -24.87 23.98
C ILE A 3 -5.80 -23.42 24.06
N ARG A 4 -4.72 -23.18 24.80
CA ARG A 4 -3.92 -21.97 24.59
C ARG A 4 -3.26 -22.14 23.24
N SER A 5 -3.82 -21.49 22.21
CA SER A 5 -3.13 -21.31 20.95
C SER A 5 -1.89 -20.46 21.22
N ASN A 6 -0.73 -21.11 21.24
CA ASN A 6 0.56 -20.46 21.05
C ASN A 6 0.60 -19.92 19.61
N VAL A 7 -0.22 -18.93 19.29
CA VAL A 7 0.00 -18.10 18.10
C VAL A 7 1.19 -17.23 18.50
N PRO A 8 2.38 -17.40 17.89
CA PRO A 8 3.43 -16.43 18.06
C PRO A 8 2.80 -15.09 17.67
N SER A 9 2.80 -14.12 18.58
CA SER A 9 2.50 -12.73 18.24
C SER A 9 3.45 -12.40 17.09
N GLU A 10 2.95 -12.39 15.85
CA GLU A 10 3.80 -12.38 14.65
C GLU A 10 4.78 -11.21 14.80
N ALA A 11 6.06 -11.57 14.91
CA ALA A 11 7.09 -10.58 15.17
C ALA A 11 7.07 -9.58 14.02
N PRO A 12 7.09 -8.27 14.29
CA PRO A 12 7.08 -7.25 13.26
C PRO A 12 8.21 -7.48 12.26
N LEU A 13 7.97 -7.10 11.00
CA LEU A 13 8.92 -7.34 9.92
C LEU A 13 10.28 -6.75 10.28
N SER A 14 11.28 -7.62 10.45
CA SER A 14 12.69 -7.27 10.62
C SER A 14 13.21 -6.81 9.26
N ILE A 15 13.34 -5.49 9.13
CA ILE A 15 13.81 -4.82 7.91
C ILE A 15 15.03 -3.98 8.28
N SER A 16 16.10 -4.10 7.49
CA SER A 16 17.31 -3.32 7.70
C SER A 16 17.03 -1.81 7.60
N GLY A 17 17.79 -1.01 8.36
CA GLY A 17 17.67 0.45 8.35
C GLY A 17 17.63 1.07 6.94
N PRO A 18 18.55 0.70 6.01
CA PRO A 18 18.53 1.20 4.64
C PRO A 18 17.25 0.84 3.87
N ALA A 19 16.78 -0.41 3.99
CA ALA A 19 15.57 -0.85 3.29
C ALA A 19 14.32 -0.11 3.80
N ARG A 20 14.26 0.20 5.10
CA ARG A 20 13.20 1.02 5.68
C ARG A 20 13.16 2.44 5.06
N TRP A 21 14.33 3.07 4.88
CA TRP A 21 14.40 4.37 4.21
C TRP A 21 14.00 4.30 2.75
N ILE A 22 14.38 3.23 2.03
CA ILE A 22 13.94 3.01 0.65
C ILE A 22 12.42 2.96 0.58
N LEU A 23 11.75 2.18 1.44
CA LEU A 23 10.28 2.11 1.47
C LEU A 23 9.64 3.49 1.67
N LEU A 24 10.18 4.30 2.58
CA LEU A 24 9.68 5.66 2.81
C LEU A 24 9.89 6.58 1.60
N LEU A 25 11.08 6.52 0.97
CA LEU A 25 11.37 7.31 -0.23
C LEU A 25 10.43 6.94 -1.38
N PHE A 26 10.16 5.65 -1.59
CA PHE A 26 9.20 5.20 -2.59
C PHE A 26 7.79 5.71 -2.29
N ALA A 27 7.33 5.65 -1.04
CA ALA A 27 6.04 6.18 -0.65
C ALA A 27 5.94 7.69 -0.93
N ILE A 28 6.95 8.48 -0.54
CA ILE A 28 6.98 9.93 -0.77
C ILE A 28 6.99 10.23 -2.27
N ALA A 29 7.83 9.54 -3.05
CA ALA A 29 7.91 9.73 -4.49
C ALA A 29 6.59 9.38 -5.20
N ALA A 30 5.91 8.31 -4.78
CA ALA A 30 4.60 7.95 -5.33
C ALA A 30 3.50 8.96 -4.96
N ALA A 31 3.52 9.47 -3.72
CA ALA A 31 2.58 10.49 -3.27
C ALA A 31 2.74 11.83 -4.02
N LEU A 32 3.98 12.31 -4.15
CA LEU A 32 4.27 13.60 -4.75
C LEU A 32 4.42 13.56 -6.28
N GLY A 33 4.69 12.39 -6.85
CA GLY A 33 4.83 12.19 -8.29
C GLY A 33 3.48 11.84 -8.93
N PRO A 34 3.21 10.56 -9.24
CA PRO A 34 2.03 10.16 -10.00
C PRO A 34 0.71 10.54 -9.32
N ASN A 35 0.60 10.46 -7.99
CA ASN A 35 -0.65 10.80 -7.31
C ASN A 35 -0.95 12.31 -7.34
N ALA A 36 0.05 13.16 -7.10
CA ALA A 36 -0.12 14.61 -7.20
C ALA A 36 -0.43 15.05 -8.64
N LEU A 37 0.23 14.43 -9.64
CA LEU A 37 -0.06 14.67 -11.05
C LEU A 37 -1.50 14.28 -11.41
N TYR A 38 -1.96 13.11 -10.94
CA TYR A 38 -3.34 12.67 -11.14
C TYR A 38 -4.34 13.63 -10.51
N LEU A 39 -4.13 14.04 -9.25
CA LEU A 39 -5.00 15.01 -8.58
C LEU A 39 -5.02 16.35 -9.31
N TYR A 40 -3.87 16.85 -9.74
CA TYR A 40 -3.79 18.08 -10.53
C TYR A 40 -4.61 17.97 -11.82
N ALA A 41 -4.46 16.87 -12.57
CA ALA A 41 -5.23 16.63 -13.79
C ALA A 41 -6.74 16.52 -13.50
N LEU A 42 -7.12 15.79 -12.45
CA LEU A 42 -8.51 15.63 -12.02
C LEU A 42 -9.19 16.97 -11.75
N PHE A 43 -8.50 17.90 -11.09
CA PHE A 43 -9.06 19.20 -10.75
C PHE A 43 -8.93 20.24 -11.87
N SER A 44 -7.93 20.13 -12.72
CA SER A 44 -7.67 21.10 -13.80
C SER A 44 -8.45 20.78 -15.08
N ASP A 45 -8.61 19.49 -15.40
CA ASP A 45 -9.35 19.02 -16.55
C ASP A 45 -10.02 17.65 -16.26
N PRO A 46 -11.22 17.67 -15.63
CA PRO A 46 -11.96 16.46 -15.32
C PRO A 46 -12.33 15.62 -16.55
N SER A 47 -12.30 16.19 -17.76
CA SER A 47 -12.65 15.47 -19.00
C SER A 47 -11.63 14.37 -19.33
N LEU A 48 -10.39 14.50 -18.86
CA LEU A 48 -9.35 13.50 -19.02
C LEU A 48 -9.71 12.17 -18.34
N ASN A 49 -10.44 12.20 -17.23
CA ASN A 49 -10.93 10.99 -16.60
C ASN A 49 -11.98 10.29 -17.44
N ALA A 50 -12.91 11.04 -18.06
CA ALA A 50 -13.89 10.44 -18.97
C ALA A 50 -13.21 9.80 -20.17
N ALA A 51 -12.24 10.49 -20.78
CA ALA A 51 -11.44 9.95 -21.87
C ALA A 51 -10.63 8.70 -21.46
N ALA A 52 -10.15 8.62 -20.22
CA ALA A 52 -9.49 7.44 -19.69
C ALA A 52 -10.45 6.26 -19.52
N MET A 53 -11.71 6.48 -19.13
CA MET A 53 -12.71 5.40 -19.02
C MET A 53 -13.09 4.82 -20.37
N ASP A 54 -13.09 5.63 -21.42
CA ASP A 54 -13.37 5.20 -22.79
C ASP A 54 -12.17 4.53 -23.48
N ASN A 55 -10.98 4.59 -22.86
CA ASN A 55 -9.76 3.99 -23.40
C ASN A 55 -9.61 2.53 -22.92
N PRO A 56 -9.65 1.54 -23.83
CA PRO A 56 -9.58 0.12 -23.45
C PRO A 56 -8.24 -0.28 -22.82
N VAL A 57 -7.15 0.41 -23.16
CA VAL A 57 -5.83 0.16 -22.57
C VAL A 57 -5.81 0.65 -21.12
N ALA A 58 -6.35 1.83 -20.85
CA ALA A 58 -6.47 2.33 -19.48
C ALA A 58 -7.38 1.43 -18.63
N ALA A 59 -8.47 0.92 -19.22
CA ALA A 59 -9.35 -0.05 -18.57
C ALA A 59 -8.61 -1.34 -18.15
N ALA A 60 -7.75 -1.88 -19.01
CA ALA A 60 -6.92 -3.04 -18.68
C ALA A 60 -6.01 -2.78 -17.46
N PHE A 61 -5.32 -1.63 -17.43
CA PHE A 61 -4.48 -1.25 -16.29
C PHE A 61 -5.29 -1.03 -14.99
N MET A 62 -6.50 -0.48 -15.07
CA MET A 62 -7.37 -0.35 -13.89
C MET A 62 -7.82 -1.70 -13.34
N ILE A 63 -8.10 -2.67 -14.22
CA ILE A 63 -8.43 -4.04 -13.82
C ILE A 63 -7.22 -4.69 -13.13
N GLU A 64 -6.03 -4.59 -13.72
CA GLU A 64 -4.80 -5.10 -13.11
C GLU A 64 -4.53 -4.46 -11.74
N ALA A 65 -4.69 -3.13 -11.63
CA ALA A 65 -4.56 -2.43 -10.35
C ALA A 65 -5.60 -2.90 -9.33
N THR A 66 -6.84 -3.17 -9.74
CA THR A 66 -7.87 -3.71 -8.86
C THR A 66 -7.52 -5.12 -8.38
N MET A 67 -6.99 -5.98 -9.26
CA MET A 67 -6.52 -7.31 -8.90
C MET A 67 -5.36 -7.26 -7.90
N LEU A 68 -4.41 -6.33 -8.10
CA LEU A 68 -3.30 -6.10 -7.16
C LEU A 68 -3.79 -5.55 -5.83
N LEU A 69 -4.77 -4.64 -5.81
CA LEU A 69 -5.40 -4.16 -4.58
C LEU A 69 -5.99 -5.33 -3.78
N LEU A 70 -6.76 -6.20 -4.43
CA LEU A 70 -7.34 -7.39 -3.78
C LEU A 70 -6.26 -8.33 -3.23
N LEU A 71 -5.20 -8.57 -4.01
CA LEU A 71 -4.06 -9.38 -3.59
C LEU A 71 -3.37 -8.78 -2.35
N PHE A 72 -3.19 -7.46 -2.32
CA PHE A 72 -2.55 -6.78 -1.19
C PHE A 72 -3.47 -6.71 0.03
N LEU A 73 -4.78 -6.54 -0.12
CA LEU A 73 -5.73 -6.65 0.99
C LEU A 73 -5.69 -8.05 1.61
N TRP A 74 -5.65 -9.09 0.77
CA TRP A 74 -5.48 -10.47 1.23
C TRP A 74 -4.14 -10.66 1.95
N TYR A 75 -3.04 -10.14 1.40
CA TYR A 75 -1.72 -10.18 2.05
C TYR A 75 -1.74 -9.49 3.41
N VAL A 76 -2.28 -8.27 3.50
CA VAL A 76 -2.39 -7.51 4.75
C VAL A 76 -3.20 -8.29 5.79
N TYR A 77 -4.34 -8.85 5.38
CA TYR A 77 -5.14 -9.69 6.26
C TYR A 77 -4.34 -10.90 6.74
N ARG A 78 -3.63 -11.59 5.83
CA ARG A 78 -2.89 -12.80 6.15
C ARG A 78 -1.67 -12.54 7.04
N SER A 79 -1.00 -11.41 6.90
CA SER A 79 0.20 -11.02 7.65
C SER A 79 -0.08 -10.32 8.97
N THR A 80 -1.29 -9.80 9.18
CA THR A 80 -1.64 -9.10 10.43
C THR A 80 -2.72 -9.78 11.24
N GLY A 81 -3.49 -10.68 10.62
CA GLY A 81 -4.70 -11.27 11.22
C GLY A 81 -5.76 -10.23 11.58
N SER A 82 -5.65 -8.99 11.12
CA SER A 82 -6.46 -7.86 11.60
C SER A 82 -7.26 -7.21 10.47
N PHE A 83 -8.59 -7.29 10.56
CA PHE A 83 -9.48 -6.60 9.64
C PHE A 83 -9.33 -5.07 9.70
N LEU A 84 -8.99 -4.52 10.88
CA LEU A 84 -8.73 -3.09 11.03
C LEU A 84 -7.53 -2.65 10.17
N GLN A 85 -6.46 -3.44 10.14
CA GLN A 85 -5.29 -3.17 9.30
C GLN A 85 -5.63 -3.23 7.81
N VAL A 86 -6.53 -4.13 7.40
CA VAL A 86 -7.05 -4.19 6.02
C VAL A 86 -7.80 -2.91 5.66
N ILE A 87 -8.67 -2.41 6.55
CA ILE A 87 -9.39 -1.16 6.33
C ILE A 87 -8.44 0.05 6.28
N VAL A 88 -7.44 0.10 7.16
CA VAL A 88 -6.40 1.15 7.12
C VAL A 88 -5.64 1.10 5.79
N TYR A 89 -5.22 -0.09 5.34
CA TYR A 89 -4.56 -0.26 4.06
C TYR A 89 -5.45 0.17 2.87
N LEU A 90 -6.72 -0.22 2.89
CA LEU A 90 -7.70 0.18 1.88
C LEU A 90 -7.84 1.70 1.81
N ALA A 91 -7.98 2.37 2.95
CA ALA A 91 -8.06 3.82 3.03
C ALA A 91 -6.79 4.49 2.47
N LEU A 92 -5.60 3.97 2.80
CA LEU A 92 -4.34 4.47 2.24
C LEU A 92 -4.24 4.27 0.72
N ALA A 93 -4.73 3.14 0.21
CA ALA A 93 -4.73 2.87 -1.23
C ALA A 93 -5.63 3.84 -2.00
N PHE A 94 -6.79 4.20 -1.45
CA PHE A 94 -7.69 5.20 -2.03
C PHE A 94 -7.20 6.64 -1.87
N LEU A 95 -6.51 6.94 -0.77
CA LEU A 95 -5.94 8.29 -0.55
C LEU A 95 -4.83 8.62 -1.57
N GLY A 96 -4.16 7.60 -2.09
CA GLY A 96 -3.12 7.76 -3.10
C GLY A 96 -3.22 6.69 -4.17
N SER A 97 -2.41 5.66 -4.04
CA SER A 97 -2.33 4.54 -4.96
C SER A 97 -1.61 3.37 -4.30
N LEU A 98 -1.59 2.20 -4.95
CA LEU A 98 -0.86 1.02 -4.46
C LEU A 98 0.66 1.27 -4.32
N ALA A 99 1.25 2.04 -5.23
CA ALA A 99 2.66 2.42 -5.20
C ALA A 99 3.00 3.32 -4.00
N PHE A 100 2.02 4.03 -3.45
CA PHE A 100 2.15 4.80 -2.20
C PHE A 100 1.84 3.94 -0.98
N SER A 101 0.68 3.27 -0.98
CA SER A 101 0.13 2.63 0.22
C SER A 101 0.94 1.41 0.65
N PHE A 102 1.46 0.60 -0.30
CA PHE A 102 2.18 -0.62 0.03
C PHE A 102 3.55 -0.34 0.70
N PRO A 103 4.43 0.51 0.14
CA PRO A 103 5.69 0.84 0.81
C PRO A 103 5.47 1.53 2.16
N LEU A 104 4.48 2.42 2.26
CA LEU A 104 4.15 3.09 3.51
C LEU A 104 3.65 2.10 4.58
N PHE A 105 2.78 1.18 4.19
CA PHE A 105 2.27 0.15 5.09
C PHE A 105 3.41 -0.74 5.61
N LEU A 106 4.30 -1.20 4.74
CA LEU A 106 5.47 -1.99 5.15
C LEU A 106 6.42 -1.20 6.06
N TYR A 107 6.63 0.09 5.76
CA TYR A 107 7.41 0.98 6.61
C TYR A 107 6.81 1.08 8.03
N MET A 108 5.49 1.25 8.15
CA MET A 108 4.78 1.32 9.42
C MET A 108 4.87 0.01 10.23
N GLN A 109 4.84 -1.14 9.54
CA GLN A 109 4.90 -2.45 10.18
C GLN A 109 6.33 -2.92 10.50
N SER A 110 7.34 -2.31 9.87
CA SER A 110 8.73 -2.62 10.17
C SER A 110 9.14 -2.12 11.56
N ARG A 111 10.07 -2.83 12.21
CA ARG A 111 10.89 -2.27 13.30
C ARG A 111 12.29 -2.01 12.78
N SER A 112 12.90 -0.93 13.26
CA SER A 112 14.32 -0.73 13.07
C SER A 112 15.05 -1.78 13.89
N ASP A 113 15.71 -2.73 13.24
CA ASP A 113 16.65 -3.62 13.93
C ASP A 113 17.84 -2.77 14.39
N VAL A 114 17.76 -2.32 15.65
CA VAL A 114 18.91 -1.78 16.37
C VAL A 114 19.71 -2.98 16.88
N SER A 115 20.39 -3.66 15.96
CA SER A 115 21.39 -4.68 16.28
C SER A 115 22.68 -4.36 15.53
N GLY A 116 23.59 -3.64 16.21
CA GLY A 116 25.00 -3.53 15.80
C GLY A 116 25.60 -2.12 15.79
N GLY A 117 25.53 -1.40 16.92
CA GLY A 117 26.51 -0.38 17.29
C GLY A 117 27.23 -0.84 18.54
#